data_AF-A0A520HY69-F1
#
_entry.id   AF-A0A520HY69-F1
#
_cell.length_a   1.000
_cell.length_b   1.000
_cell.length_c   1.000
_cell.angle_alpha   90.00
_cell.angle_beta   90.00
_cell.angle_gamma   90.00
#
_symmetry.space_group_name_H-M   'P 1'
#
loop_
_entity.id
_entity.type
_entity.pdbx_description
1 polymer ?
#
loop_
_entity_poly.entity_id
_entity_poly.type
_entity_poly.pdbx_seq_one_letter_code
_entity_poly.pdbx_strand_id
1 'polypeptide(L)'
;PLQVDTAGTAGGKADLINTPALYDNLMNKFVWGNVKNARYLDTQSADDVSIFTNIFNNAITGLLKEGKTAEAKKVADRYFEVMPDRFFGLRSTMGTYFMAENLYLLKDISRANALIEKSADYIEKELIYLADVSKSKNKLIGSQNVQMGWSFLNQMAKTAADNKQDKLAEKITQKFNAMESRFAQYFGPQ
;
A
#
# COMPACT_ATOMS: atom_id res chain seq x y z
N PRO A 1 21.26 -12.58 35.55
CA PRO A 1 20.85 -11.54 34.56
C PRO A 1 19.92 -12.15 33.51
N LEU A 2 18.74 -11.54 33.28
CA LEU A 2 17.82 -11.98 32.22
C LEU A 2 18.40 -11.62 30.86
N GLN A 3 18.38 -12.56 29.92
CA GLN A 3 18.82 -12.33 28.54
C GLN A 3 17.86 -11.37 27.83
N VAL A 4 18.42 -10.54 26.96
CA VAL A 4 17.69 -9.55 26.18
C VAL A 4 16.77 -10.25 25.19
N ASP A 5 15.49 -9.86 25.16
CA ASP A 5 14.49 -10.41 24.25
C ASP A 5 14.88 -10.14 22.79
N THR A 6 15.23 -11.20 22.07
CA THR A 6 15.58 -11.17 20.64
C THR A 6 14.38 -10.99 19.72
N ALA A 7 13.14 -11.03 20.24
CA ALA A 7 11.94 -10.72 19.46
C ALA A 7 11.83 -9.22 19.09
N GLY A 8 12.54 -8.34 19.81
CA GLY A 8 12.50 -6.90 19.58
C GLY A 8 13.60 -6.33 18.67
N THR A 9 14.66 -7.09 18.38
CA THR A 9 15.92 -6.54 17.82
C THR A 9 16.24 -6.91 16.37
N ALA A 10 15.45 -7.79 15.73
CA ALA A 10 15.56 -8.03 14.30
C ALA A 10 14.64 -7.06 13.52
N GLY A 11 15.18 -5.91 13.12
CA GLY A 11 14.67 -5.04 12.04
C GLY A 11 13.15 -4.92 11.89
N GLY A 12 12.56 -3.94 12.56
CA GLY A 12 11.21 -3.43 12.30
C GLY A 12 10.10 -4.47 12.42
N LYS A 13 9.59 -4.70 13.64
CA LYS A 13 8.40 -5.51 13.99
C LYS A 13 7.84 -6.34 12.81
N ALA A 14 8.59 -7.37 12.39
CA ALA A 14 8.03 -8.34 11.47
C ALA A 14 6.98 -9.11 12.27
N ASP A 15 5.72 -9.05 11.86
CA ASP A 15 4.66 -9.83 12.49
C ASP A 15 5.11 -11.30 12.59
N LEU A 16 5.03 -11.88 13.78
CA LEU A 16 5.30 -13.30 13.98
C LEU A 16 4.12 -14.09 13.40
N ILE A 17 4.25 -14.45 12.12
CA ILE A 17 3.20 -15.12 11.35
C ILE A 17 3.46 -16.63 11.33
N ASN A 18 2.43 -17.42 11.64
CA ASN A 18 2.42 -18.85 11.30
C ASN A 18 2.06 -18.99 9.82
N THR A 19 3.05 -18.91 8.93
CA THR A 19 2.85 -18.89 7.48
C THR A 19 2.05 -20.10 6.97
N PRO A 20 2.34 -21.36 7.39
CA PRO A 20 1.56 -22.51 6.93
C PRO A 20 0.08 -22.41 7.30
N ALA A 21 -0.24 -22.04 8.55
CA ALA A 21 -1.63 -21.90 8.99
C ALA A 21 -2.33 -20.72 8.28
N LEU A 22 -1.63 -19.61 8.10
CA LEU A 22 -2.18 -18.45 7.40
C LEU A 22 -2.47 -18.76 5.93
N TYR A 23 -1.55 -19.44 5.24
CA TYR A 23 -1.74 -19.87 3.86
C TYR A 23 -2.96 -20.78 3.72
N ASP A 24 -3.08 -21.83 4.55
CA ASP A 24 -4.23 -22.73 4.52
C ASP A 24 -5.54 -21.99 4.76
N ASN A 25 -5.57 -21.12 5.77
CA ASN A 25 -6.77 -20.35 6.08
C ASN A 25 -7.16 -19.40 4.93
N LEU A 26 -6.20 -18.68 4.36
CA LEU A 26 -6.43 -17.72 3.28
C LEU A 26 -6.91 -18.41 1.99
N MET A 27 -6.34 -19.56 1.67
CA MET A 27 -6.66 -20.27 0.43
C MET A 27 -7.93 -21.13 0.55
N ASN A 28 -8.20 -21.71 1.73
CA ASN A 28 -9.22 -22.75 1.87
C ASN A 28 -10.38 -22.41 2.82
N LYS A 29 -10.23 -21.46 3.76
CA LYS A 29 -11.23 -21.22 4.82
C LYS A 29 -11.83 -19.83 4.84
N PHE A 30 -11.05 -18.80 4.52
CA PHE A 30 -11.51 -17.41 4.57
C PHE A 30 -12.51 -17.12 3.45
N VAL A 31 -13.55 -16.37 3.80
CA VAL A 31 -14.62 -15.95 2.90
C VAL A 31 -14.64 -14.42 2.87
N TRP A 32 -14.53 -13.85 1.68
CA TRP A 32 -14.41 -12.39 1.46
C TRP A 32 -15.74 -11.72 1.11
N GLY A 33 -16.83 -12.49 1.11
CA GLY A 33 -18.14 -12.03 0.66
C GLY A 33 -18.11 -11.51 -0.78
N ASN A 34 -18.91 -10.49 -1.07
CA ASN A 34 -18.94 -9.83 -2.38
C ASN A 34 -18.10 -8.53 -2.40
N VAL A 35 -17.09 -8.41 -1.54
CA VAL A 35 -16.34 -7.14 -1.35
C VAL A 35 -15.75 -6.58 -2.65
N LYS A 36 -15.35 -7.45 -3.59
CA LYS A 36 -14.82 -7.05 -4.89
C LYS A 36 -15.82 -6.32 -5.78
N ASN A 37 -17.05 -6.82 -5.84
CA ASN A 37 -18.07 -6.35 -6.78
C ASN A 37 -19.19 -5.56 -6.08
N ALA A 38 -19.10 -5.35 -4.76
CA ALA A 38 -20.09 -4.60 -4.02
C ALA A 38 -20.15 -3.16 -4.53
N ARG A 39 -21.35 -2.72 -4.94
CA ARG A 39 -21.59 -1.33 -5.36
C ARG A 39 -21.36 -0.35 -4.22
N TYR A 40 -21.69 -0.77 -3.00
CA TYR A 40 -21.53 -0.01 -1.78
C TYR A 40 -20.94 -0.93 -0.70
N LEU A 41 -19.98 -0.39 0.04
CA LEU A 41 -19.53 -0.91 1.33
C LEU A 41 -19.86 0.16 2.36
N ASP A 42 -20.37 -0.24 3.51
CA ASP A 42 -20.47 0.65 4.65
C ASP A 42 -19.07 1.04 5.14
N THR A 43 -18.98 2.05 6.00
CA THR A 43 -17.71 2.59 6.48
C THR A 43 -16.81 1.52 7.10
N GLN A 44 -17.36 0.61 7.92
CA GLN A 44 -16.57 -0.43 8.57
C GLN A 44 -16.05 -1.43 7.54
N SER A 45 -16.92 -1.91 6.65
CA SER A 45 -16.51 -2.86 5.60
C SER A 45 -15.47 -2.27 4.65
N ALA A 46 -15.55 -0.96 4.36
CA ALA A 46 -14.57 -0.25 3.55
C ALA A 46 -13.21 -0.12 4.25
N ASP A 47 -13.19 0.13 5.56
CA ASP A 47 -11.98 0.15 6.36
C ASP A 47 -11.35 -1.25 6.48
N ASP A 48 -12.16 -2.29 6.59
CA ASP A 48 -11.71 -3.69 6.69
C ASP A 48 -10.98 -4.18 5.42
N VAL A 49 -11.23 -3.58 4.25
CA VAL A 49 -10.49 -3.89 3.01
C VAL A 49 -8.97 -3.69 3.20
N SER A 50 -8.56 -2.70 4.00
CA SER A 50 -7.15 -2.50 4.32
C SER A 50 -6.60 -3.62 5.19
N ILE A 51 -7.40 -4.13 6.13
CA ILE A 51 -7.02 -5.29 6.96
C ILE A 51 -6.87 -6.52 6.08
N PHE A 52 -7.82 -6.78 5.18
CA PHE A 52 -7.76 -7.91 4.26
C PHE A 52 -6.50 -7.86 3.39
N THR A 53 -6.23 -6.71 2.76
CA THR A 53 -5.02 -6.50 1.96
C THR A 53 -3.74 -6.78 2.76
N ASN A 54 -3.69 -6.37 4.03
CA ASN A 54 -2.53 -6.64 4.89
C ASN A 54 -2.35 -8.13 5.19
N ILE A 55 -3.44 -8.89 5.37
CA ILE A 55 -3.39 -10.34 5.56
C ILE A 55 -2.75 -11.02 4.33
N PHE A 56 -3.14 -10.59 3.11
CA PHE A 56 -2.52 -11.09 1.87
C PHE A 56 -1.02 -10.74 1.79
N ASN A 57 -0.66 -9.49 2.08
CA ASN A 57 0.74 -9.06 2.08
C ASN A 57 1.59 -9.88 3.05
N ASN A 58 1.10 -10.06 4.28
CA ASN A 58 1.77 -10.84 5.32
C ASN A 58 1.98 -12.30 4.89
N ALA A 59 0.97 -12.92 4.27
CA ALA A 59 1.09 -14.27 3.73
C ALA A 59 2.14 -14.36 2.61
N ILE A 60 2.13 -13.44 1.65
CA ILE A 60 3.09 -13.41 0.53
C ILE A 60 4.52 -13.22 1.05
N THR A 61 4.74 -12.23 1.91
CA THR A 61 6.05 -11.94 2.50
C THR A 61 6.56 -13.12 3.34
N GLY A 62 5.70 -13.76 4.13
CA GLY A 62 6.06 -14.97 4.90
C GLY A 62 6.47 -16.13 4.00
N LEU A 63 5.70 -16.41 2.95
CA LEU A 63 6.00 -17.48 1.98
C LEU A 63 7.30 -17.20 1.22
N LEU A 64 7.54 -15.96 0.81
CA LEU A 64 8.80 -15.56 0.17
C LEU A 64 10.01 -15.75 1.09
N LYS A 65 9.89 -15.43 2.38
CA LYS A 65 10.94 -15.67 3.38
C LYS A 65 11.23 -17.17 3.57
N GLU A 66 10.24 -18.03 3.42
CA GLU A 66 10.37 -19.49 3.45
C GLU A 66 10.82 -20.10 2.11
N GLY A 67 11.05 -19.30 1.07
CA GLY A 67 11.41 -19.77 -0.27
C GLY A 67 10.26 -20.39 -1.07
N LYS A 68 9.01 -20.27 -0.59
CA LYS A 68 7.79 -20.83 -1.19
C LYS A 68 7.18 -19.89 -2.24
N THR A 69 7.97 -19.59 -3.27
CA THR A 69 7.59 -18.60 -4.31
C THR A 69 6.35 -19.02 -5.10
N ALA A 70 6.12 -20.31 -5.32
CA ALA A 70 4.95 -20.78 -6.08
C ALA A 70 3.64 -20.53 -5.31
N GLU A 71 3.63 -20.80 -4.01
CA GLU A 71 2.52 -20.53 -3.11
C GLU A 71 2.29 -19.03 -2.96
N ALA A 72 3.37 -18.24 -2.84
CA ALA A 72 3.28 -16.79 -2.81
C ALA A 72 2.58 -16.21 -4.06
N LYS A 73 2.88 -16.75 -5.25
CA LYS A 73 2.16 -16.38 -6.49
C LYS A 73 0.67 -16.73 -6.42
N LYS A 74 0.31 -17.91 -5.91
CA LYS A 74 -1.10 -18.30 -5.74
C LYS A 74 -1.85 -17.35 -4.79
N VAL A 75 -1.21 -16.91 -3.70
CA VAL A 75 -1.79 -15.93 -2.78
C VAL A 75 -1.99 -14.57 -3.46
N ALA A 76 -1.01 -14.13 -4.26
CA ALA A 76 -1.13 -12.89 -5.04
C ALA A 76 -2.27 -12.98 -6.07
N ASP A 77 -2.40 -14.09 -6.78
CA ASP A 77 -3.51 -14.31 -7.73
C ASP A 77 -4.86 -14.28 -7.00
N ARG A 78 -4.95 -14.93 -5.84
CA ARG A 78 -6.14 -14.91 -5.00
C ARG A 78 -6.52 -13.51 -4.54
N TYR A 79 -5.56 -12.66 -4.22
CA TYR A 79 -5.81 -11.24 -3.89
C TYR A 79 -6.56 -10.55 -5.04
N PHE A 80 -6.07 -10.67 -6.27
CA PHE A 80 -6.71 -10.07 -7.44
C PHE A 80 -8.08 -10.69 -7.76
N GLU A 81 -8.31 -11.95 -7.40
CA GLU A 81 -9.62 -12.59 -7.56
C GLU A 81 -10.68 -12.00 -6.63
N VAL A 82 -10.32 -11.66 -5.39
CA VAL A 82 -11.29 -11.42 -4.30
C VAL A 82 -11.32 -10.00 -3.74
N MET A 83 -10.27 -9.21 -3.94
CA MET A 83 -10.21 -7.83 -3.42
C MET A 83 -10.75 -6.82 -4.44
N PRO A 84 -11.35 -5.72 -3.98
CA PRO A 84 -11.87 -4.67 -4.85
C PRO A 84 -10.76 -3.94 -5.58
N ASP A 85 -11.03 -3.59 -6.83
CA ASP A 85 -10.11 -2.80 -7.67
C ASP A 85 -10.30 -1.28 -7.45
N ARG A 86 -10.83 -0.85 -6.31
CA ARG A 86 -11.03 0.57 -5.98
C ARG A 86 -10.47 0.85 -4.60
N PHE A 87 -10.06 2.09 -4.39
CA PHE A 87 -9.70 2.58 -3.07
C PHE A 87 -10.92 3.18 -2.36
N PHE A 88 -10.95 3.03 -1.04
CA PHE A 88 -11.96 3.62 -0.17
C PHE A 88 -11.41 4.77 0.68
N GLY A 89 -10.08 4.96 0.65
CA GLY A 89 -9.39 6.10 1.24
C GLY A 89 -7.89 5.96 1.08
N LEU A 90 -7.14 6.98 1.53
CA LEU A 90 -5.68 6.99 1.46
C LEU A 90 -5.02 5.82 2.21
N ARG A 91 -5.64 5.32 3.29
CA ARG A 91 -5.12 4.13 3.99
C ARG A 91 -5.13 2.88 3.10
N SER A 92 -6.13 2.73 2.23
CA SER A 92 -6.24 1.59 1.32
C SER A 92 -5.09 1.56 0.31
N THR A 93 -4.57 2.72 -0.11
CA THR A 93 -3.44 2.76 -1.05
C THR A 93 -2.14 2.22 -0.44
N MET A 94 -1.99 2.27 0.88
CA MET A 94 -0.79 1.75 1.57
C MET A 94 -0.68 0.24 1.42
N GLY A 95 -1.77 -0.49 1.69
CA GLY A 95 -1.78 -1.96 1.55
C GLY A 95 -1.52 -2.38 0.11
N THR A 96 -2.09 -1.66 -0.86
CA THR A 96 -1.88 -1.91 -2.29
C THR A 96 -0.46 -1.57 -2.75
N TYR A 97 0.18 -0.56 -2.15
CA TYR A 97 1.61 -0.30 -2.37
C TYR A 97 2.48 -1.47 -1.92
N PHE A 98 2.27 -2.00 -0.71
CA PHE A 98 3.00 -3.18 -0.22
C PHE A 98 2.73 -4.43 -1.08
N MET A 99 1.52 -4.56 -1.65
CA MET A 99 1.22 -5.60 -2.63
C MET A 99 2.05 -5.43 -3.91
N ALA A 100 2.25 -4.20 -4.37
CA ALA A 100 3.11 -3.94 -5.52
C ALA A 100 4.58 -4.32 -5.26
N GLU A 101 5.12 -4.02 -4.06
CA GLU A 101 6.45 -4.46 -3.65
C GLU A 101 6.56 -6.00 -3.66
N ASN A 102 5.57 -6.68 -3.09
CA ASN A 102 5.47 -8.14 -3.14
C ASN A 102 5.46 -8.67 -4.59
N LEU A 103 4.73 -8.02 -5.50
CA LEU A 103 4.68 -8.40 -6.90
C LEU A 103 6.02 -8.21 -7.62
N TYR A 104 6.78 -7.15 -7.32
CA TYR A 104 8.15 -7.01 -7.84
C TYR A 104 9.07 -8.14 -7.35
N LEU A 105 8.96 -8.55 -6.08
CA LEU A 105 9.70 -9.70 -5.55
C LEU A 105 9.33 -11.00 -6.28
N LEU A 106 8.04 -11.17 -6.61
CA LEU A 106 7.51 -12.29 -7.39
C LEU A 106 7.81 -12.23 -8.89
N LYS A 107 8.48 -11.16 -9.35
CA LYS A 107 8.79 -10.86 -10.76
C LYS A 107 7.57 -10.58 -11.63
N ASP A 108 6.45 -10.18 -11.02
CA ASP A 108 5.26 -9.72 -11.72
C ASP A 108 5.27 -8.20 -11.91
N ILE A 109 6.12 -7.76 -12.83
CA ILE A 109 6.42 -6.35 -13.05
C ILE A 109 5.18 -5.59 -13.55
N SER A 110 4.36 -6.21 -14.41
CA SER A 110 3.21 -5.55 -15.00
C SER A 110 2.14 -5.22 -13.95
N ARG A 111 1.76 -6.18 -13.11
CA ARG A 111 0.78 -5.93 -12.04
C ARG A 111 1.34 -5.00 -10.97
N ALA A 112 2.63 -5.11 -10.64
CA ALA A 112 3.28 -4.19 -9.71
C ALA A 112 3.21 -2.73 -10.19
N ASN A 113 3.61 -2.48 -11.44
CA ASN A 113 3.55 -1.14 -12.05
C ASN A 113 2.13 -0.57 -12.04
N ALA A 114 1.14 -1.39 -12.40
CA ALA A 114 -0.27 -0.97 -12.43
C ALA A 114 -0.78 -0.56 -11.03
N LEU A 115 -0.42 -1.33 -9.99
CA LEU A 115 -0.82 -0.99 -8.62
C LEU A 115 -0.14 0.30 -8.11
N ILE A 116 1.14 0.51 -8.42
CA ILE A 116 1.84 1.74 -8.08
C ILE A 116 1.21 2.95 -8.77
N GLU A 117 1.00 2.87 -10.09
CA GLU A 117 0.44 3.96 -10.87
C GLU A 117 -0.95 4.34 -10.38
N LYS A 118 -1.81 3.34 -10.17
CA LYS A 118 -3.16 3.54 -9.66
C LYS A 118 -3.17 4.17 -8.27
N SER A 119 -2.28 3.70 -7.39
CA SER A 119 -2.16 4.24 -6.02
C SER A 119 -1.67 5.69 -6.06
N ALA A 120 -0.68 6.01 -6.88
CA ALA A 120 -0.16 7.36 -7.05
C ALA A 120 -1.22 8.32 -7.62
N ASP A 121 -2.01 7.87 -8.60
CA ASP A 121 -3.11 8.66 -9.17
C ASP A 121 -4.22 8.93 -8.15
N TYR A 122 -4.52 7.98 -7.26
CA TYR A 122 -5.48 8.20 -6.18
C TYR A 122 -4.94 9.18 -5.13
N ILE A 123 -3.69 8.97 -4.68
CA ILE A 123 -3.03 9.85 -3.71
C ILE A 123 -2.98 11.29 -4.24
N GLU A 124 -2.59 11.49 -5.50
CA GLU A 124 -2.54 12.81 -6.12
C GLU A 124 -3.92 13.51 -6.05
N LYS A 125 -5.01 12.82 -6.39
CA LYS A 125 -6.35 13.39 -6.33
C LYS A 125 -6.74 13.82 -4.92
N GLU A 126 -6.46 12.99 -3.92
CA GLU A 126 -6.73 13.29 -2.51
C GLU A 126 -5.88 14.48 -2.01
N LEU A 127 -4.61 14.55 -2.42
CA LEU A 127 -3.73 15.66 -2.07
C LEU A 127 -4.14 16.97 -2.75
N ILE A 128 -4.58 16.93 -4.01
CA ILE A 128 -5.16 18.09 -4.69
C ILE A 128 -6.41 18.57 -3.95
N TYR A 129 -7.31 17.66 -3.59
CA TYR A 129 -8.50 18.01 -2.81
C TYR A 129 -8.14 18.66 -1.47
N LEU A 130 -7.21 18.07 -0.70
CA LEU A 130 -6.76 18.64 0.56
C LEU A 130 -6.09 20.00 0.39
N ALA A 131 -5.33 20.22 -0.69
CA ALA A 131 -4.74 21.51 -1.01
C ALA A 131 -5.81 22.58 -1.29
N ASP A 132 -6.82 22.24 -2.10
CA ASP A 132 -7.90 23.14 -2.47
C ASP A 132 -8.76 23.51 -1.26
N VAL A 133 -9.08 22.52 -0.40
CA VAL A 133 -9.80 22.76 0.85
C VAL A 133 -8.95 23.61 1.80
N SER A 134 -7.65 23.33 1.92
CA SER A 134 -6.74 24.12 2.78
C SER A 134 -6.69 25.59 2.34
N LYS A 135 -6.60 25.83 1.03
CA LYS A 135 -6.65 27.17 0.43
C LYS A 135 -7.98 27.86 0.74
N SER A 136 -9.11 27.17 0.55
CA SER A 136 -10.45 27.73 0.81
C SER A 136 -10.67 28.10 2.28
N LYS A 137 -10.00 27.41 3.22
CA LYS A 137 -10.11 27.65 4.66
C LYS A 137 -9.00 28.54 5.22
N ASN A 138 -8.07 28.99 4.37
CA ASN A 138 -6.87 29.72 4.75
C ASN A 138 -6.08 29.06 5.91
N LYS A 139 -6.08 27.72 5.95
CA LYS A 139 -5.36 26.91 6.95
C LYS A 139 -5.10 25.52 6.41
N LEU A 140 -4.03 24.87 6.84
CA LEU A 140 -3.74 23.49 6.46
C LEU A 140 -4.81 22.54 7.00
N ILE A 141 -5.44 21.77 6.11
CA ILE A 141 -6.44 20.75 6.41
C ILE A 141 -5.84 19.37 6.10
N GLY A 142 -6.05 18.42 7.01
CA GLY A 142 -5.62 17.04 6.81
C GLY A 142 -4.11 16.86 6.78
N SER A 143 -3.35 17.61 7.60
CA SER A 143 -1.88 17.57 7.63
C SER A 143 -1.29 16.16 7.68
N GLN A 144 -1.88 15.25 8.46
CA GLN A 144 -1.48 13.85 8.53
C GLN A 144 -1.64 13.13 7.18
N ASN A 145 -2.78 13.32 6.51
CA ASN A 145 -3.03 12.74 5.20
C ASN A 145 -2.12 13.34 4.13
N VAL A 146 -1.81 14.64 4.22
CA VAL A 146 -0.86 15.31 3.33
C VAL A 146 0.52 14.71 3.47
N GLN A 147 1.04 14.63 4.70
CA GLN A 147 2.35 14.03 4.99
C GLN A 147 2.41 12.56 4.54
N MET A 148 1.35 11.79 4.81
CA MET A 148 1.27 10.39 4.42
C MET A 148 1.26 10.22 2.91
N GLY A 149 0.35 10.89 2.19
CA GLY A 149 0.27 10.79 0.74
C GLY A 149 1.58 11.21 0.07
N TRP A 150 2.17 12.31 0.53
CA TRP A 150 3.44 12.79 0.01
C TRP A 150 4.59 11.81 0.25
N SER A 151 4.68 11.24 1.47
CA SER A 151 5.65 10.20 1.79
C SER A 151 5.50 8.97 0.89
N PHE A 152 4.27 8.52 0.61
CA PHE A 152 4.03 7.37 -0.25
C PHE A 152 4.33 7.65 -1.72
N LEU A 153 4.08 8.87 -2.24
CA LEU A 153 4.53 9.23 -3.59
C LEU A 153 6.04 9.12 -3.72
N ASN A 154 6.80 9.59 -2.72
CA ASN A 154 8.26 9.45 -2.71
C ASN A 154 8.71 7.99 -2.71
N GLN A 155 8.12 7.19 -1.80
CA GLN A 155 8.43 5.76 -1.69
C GLN A 155 8.10 5.03 -3.00
N MET A 156 6.97 5.31 -3.62
CA MET A 156 6.58 4.75 -4.91
C MET A 156 7.55 5.10 -6.03
N ALA A 157 7.97 6.36 -6.14
CA ALA A 157 8.95 6.78 -7.14
C ALA A 157 10.29 6.05 -6.95
N LYS A 158 10.76 5.97 -5.71
CA LYS A 158 11.99 5.24 -5.36
C LYS A 158 11.87 3.74 -5.69
N THR A 159 10.79 3.09 -5.25
CA THR A 159 10.57 1.67 -5.50
C THR A 159 10.46 1.35 -6.98
N ALA A 160 9.82 2.20 -7.78
CA ALA A 160 9.80 2.06 -9.23
C ALA A 160 11.22 2.17 -9.82
N ALA A 161 12.02 3.15 -9.39
CA ALA A 161 13.41 3.31 -9.84
C ALA A 161 14.31 2.13 -9.44
N ASP A 162 14.22 1.66 -8.19
CA ASP A 162 14.97 0.51 -7.68
C ASP A 162 14.64 -0.78 -8.47
N ASN A 163 13.43 -0.87 -9.02
CA ASN A 163 12.98 -1.94 -9.91
C ASN A 163 13.18 -1.63 -11.41
N LYS A 164 13.95 -0.59 -11.75
CA LYS A 164 14.30 -0.19 -13.13
C LYS A 164 13.10 0.21 -13.98
N GLN A 165 12.07 0.78 -13.36
CA GLN A 165 10.84 1.27 -14.00
C GLN A 165 10.92 2.79 -14.19
N ASP A 166 11.94 3.25 -14.92
CA ASP A 166 12.35 4.66 -14.95
C ASP A 166 11.23 5.62 -15.37
N LYS A 167 10.44 5.26 -16.40
CA LYS A 167 9.30 6.07 -16.85
C LYS A 167 8.23 6.23 -15.77
N LEU A 168 7.97 5.16 -15.02
CA LEU A 168 7.00 5.18 -13.93
C LEU A 168 7.54 6.02 -12.77
N ALA A 169 8.81 5.85 -12.42
CA ALA A 169 9.49 6.64 -11.39
C ALA A 169 9.48 8.14 -11.70
N GLU A 170 9.77 8.51 -12.96
CA GLU A 170 9.71 9.89 -13.43
C GLU A 170 8.28 10.47 -13.29
N LYS A 171 7.28 9.74 -13.79
CA LYS A 171 5.87 10.14 -13.69
C LYS A 171 5.46 10.40 -12.23
N ILE A 172 5.86 9.55 -11.29
CA ILE A 172 5.49 9.69 -9.88
C ILE A 172 6.28 10.82 -9.21
N THR A 173 7.56 10.99 -9.56
CA THR A 173 8.37 12.14 -9.12
C THR A 173 7.74 13.47 -9.54
N GLN A 174 7.20 13.56 -10.76
CA GLN A 174 6.48 14.75 -11.21
C GLN A 174 5.25 15.04 -10.34
N LYS A 175 4.47 14.01 -9.96
CA LYS A 175 3.34 14.15 -9.03
C LYS A 175 3.80 14.62 -7.65
N PHE A 176 4.88 14.04 -7.12
CA PHE A 176 5.48 14.45 -5.84
C PHE A 176 5.85 15.94 -5.84
N ASN A 177 6.59 16.41 -6.84
CA ASN A 177 7.02 17.81 -6.96
C ASN A 177 5.84 18.77 -7.13
N ALA A 178 4.79 18.33 -7.84
CA ALA A 178 3.57 19.12 -8.00
C ALA A 178 2.84 19.33 -6.66
N MET A 179 2.82 18.31 -5.79
CA MET A 179 2.22 18.42 -4.47
C MET A 179 3.07 19.30 -3.54
N GLU A 180 4.40 19.18 -3.61
CA GLU A 180 5.33 20.08 -2.90
C GLU A 180 5.02 21.55 -3.18
N SER A 181 4.94 21.90 -4.46
CA SER A 181 4.63 23.26 -4.89
C SER A 181 3.28 23.76 -4.37
N ARG A 182 2.26 22.90 -4.29
CA ARG A 182 0.92 23.27 -3.80
C ARG A 182 0.89 23.50 -2.28
N PHE A 183 1.70 22.77 -1.53
CA PHE A 183 1.71 22.84 -0.08
C PHE A 183 2.83 23.72 0.50
N ALA A 184 3.73 24.27 -0.33
CA ALA A 184 4.88 25.07 0.08
C ALA A 184 4.53 26.19 1.09
N GLN A 185 3.41 26.89 0.89
CA GLN A 185 2.95 27.96 1.80
C GLN A 185 2.60 27.49 3.22
N TYR A 186 2.36 26.19 3.42
CA TYR A 186 1.96 25.61 4.70
C TYR A 186 3.09 24.92 5.45
N PHE A 187 4.17 24.54 4.75
CA PHE A 187 5.26 23.80 5.36
C PHE A 187 6.56 24.60 5.52
N GLY A 188 6.70 25.77 4.87
CA GLY A 188 7.86 26.66 5.02
C GLY A 188 9.19 26.00 4.65
N PRO A 189 10.28 26.77 4.45
CA PRO A 189 11.61 26.18 4.39
C PRO A 189 11.97 25.65 5.79
N GLN A 190 12.41 24.38 5.85
CA GLN A 190 13.10 23.83 7.03
C GLN A 190 14.48 24.46 7.19
#